data_AF-A0A1Z5IUK8-F1
#
_entry.id   AF-A0A1Z5IUK8-F1
#
_cell.length_a   1.000
_cell.length_b   1.000
_cell.length_c   1.000
_cell.angle_alpha   90.00
_cell.angle_beta   90.00
_cell.angle_gamma   90.00
#
_symmetry.space_group_name_H-M   'P 1'
#
loop_
_entity.id
_entity.type
_entity.pdbx_description
1 polymer ?
#
loop_
_entity_poly.entity_id
_entity_poly.type
_entity_poly.pdbx_seq_one_letter_code
_entity_poly.pdbx_strand_id
1 'polypeptide(L)' 'MKSNEQVFDELSSEGAQVRLRLVKLEQFVNSPEYSELSEYHQQLIQKQWRAMDSYIRVLNSRMDDLEW' A
#
# COMPACT_ATOMS: atom_id res chain seq x y z
N MET A 1 0.19 -23.91 13.90
CA MET A 1 0.72 -22.54 14.16
C MET A 1 1.70 -22.25 13.03
N LYS A 2 1.66 -21.09 12.39
CA LYS A 2 2.63 -20.73 11.34
C LYS A 2 3.99 -20.44 11.98
N SER A 3 5.09 -20.76 11.32
CA SER A 3 6.43 -20.32 11.74
C SER A 3 6.60 -18.82 11.46
N ASN A 4 7.56 -18.18 12.13
CA ASN A 4 7.90 -16.78 11.83
C ASN A 4 8.27 -16.58 10.35
N GLU A 5 9.00 -17.53 9.75
CA GLU A 5 9.35 -17.54 8.33
C GLU A 5 8.11 -17.58 7.43
N GLN A 6 7.13 -18.44 7.72
CA GLN A 6 5.87 -18.50 6.97
C GLN A 6 5.06 -17.20 7.09
N VAL A 7 5.05 -16.57 8.26
CA VAL A 7 4.38 -15.27 8.45
C VAL A 7 5.13 -14.17 7.70
N PHE A 8 6.46 -14.17 7.73
CA PHE A 8 7.29 -13.21 7.02
C PHE A 8 7.06 -13.26 5.50
N ASP A 9 7.07 -14.46 4.91
CA ASP A 9 6.82 -14.64 3.47
C ASP A 9 5.43 -14.13 3.06
N GLU A 10 4.42 -14.37 3.89
CA GLU A 10 3.06 -13.87 3.65
C GLU A 10 2.99 -12.35 3.68
N LEU A 11 3.58 -11.72 4.71
CA LEU A 11 3.61 -10.25 4.84
C LEU A 11 4.41 -9.60 3.71
N SER A 12 5.51 -10.22 3.29
CA SER A 12 6.34 -9.77 2.18
C SER A 12 5.58 -9.81 0.85
N SER A 13 4.91 -10.94 0.57
CA SER A 13 4.06 -11.10 -0.62
C SER A 13 2.91 -10.10 -0.64
N GLU A 14 2.24 -9.90 0.50
CA GLU A 14 1.19 -8.91 0.63
C GLU A 14 1.71 -7.48 0.41
N GLY A 15 2.84 -7.14 1.04
CA GLY A 15 3.49 -5.84 0.88
C GLY A 15 3.85 -5.55 -0.57
N ALA A 16 4.34 -6.54 -1.31
CA ALA A 16 4.63 -6.41 -2.74
C ALA A 16 3.36 -6.11 -3.57
N GLN A 17 2.24 -6.78 -3.27
CA GLN A 17 0.96 -6.54 -3.96
C GLN A 17 0.41 -5.14 -3.67
N VAL A 18 0.49 -4.68 -2.42
CA VAL A 18 0.02 -3.33 -2.04
C VAL A 18 0.90 -2.25 -2.69
N ARG A 19 2.23 -2.43 -2.70
CA ARG A 19 3.16 -1.52 -3.41
C ARG A 19 2.86 -1.44 -4.90
N LEU A 20 2.60 -2.57 -5.57
CA LEU A 20 2.23 -2.57 -6.99
C LEU A 20 0.95 -1.77 -7.25
N ARG A 21 -0.06 -1.91 -6.39
CA ARG A 21 -1.30 -1.13 -6.49
C ARG A 21 -1.08 0.35 -6.18
N LEU A 22 -0.19 0.66 -5.23
CA LEU A 22 0.16 2.04 -4.88
C LEU A 22 0.80 2.76 -6.07
N VAL A 23 1.76 2.10 -6.75
CA VAL A 23 2.40 2.64 -7.96
C VAL A 23 1.37 2.94 -9.05
N LYS A 24 0.38 2.05 -9.27
CA LYS A 24 -0.70 2.31 -10.24
C LYS A 24 -1.57 3.50 -9.84
N LEU A 25 -1.86 3.64 -8.54
CA LEU A 25 -2.62 4.77 -8.02
C LEU A 25 -1.84 6.09 -8.18
N GLU A 26 -0.53 6.08 -7.92
CA GLU A 26 0.36 7.23 -8.15
C GLU A 26 0.43 7.62 -9.62
N GLN A 27 0.53 6.64 -10.52
CA GLN A 27 0.47 6.88 -11.97
C GLN A 27 -0.85 7.54 -12.36
N PHE A 28 -1.98 7.09 -11.80
CA PHE A 28 -3.28 7.70 -12.06
C PHE A 28 -3.38 9.12 -11.48
N VAL A 29 -2.93 9.35 -10.24
CA VAL A 29 -2.94 10.69 -9.62
C VAL A 29 -2.12 11.71 -10.43
N ASN A 30 -1.06 11.24 -11.11
CA ASN A 30 -0.22 12.07 -11.97
C ASN A 30 -0.76 12.22 -13.40
N SER A 31 -1.89 11.58 -13.74
CA SER A 31 -2.45 11.63 -15.09
C SER A 31 -3.41 12.81 -15.25
N PRO A 32 -3.62 13.33 -16.47
CA PRO A 32 -4.57 14.42 -16.73
C PRO A 32 -6.00 14.09 -16.28
N GLU A 33 -6.42 12.84 -16.43
CA GLU A 33 -7.77 12.34 -16.09
C GLU A 33 -8.09 12.52 -14.60
N TYR A 34 -7.08 12.48 -13.73
CA TYR A 34 -7.28 12.73 -12.30
C TYR A 34 -7.75 14.16 -12.02
N SER A 35 -7.25 15.14 -12.78
CA SER A 35 -7.63 16.55 -12.64
C SER A 35 -9.07 16.84 -13.09
N GLU A 36 -9.62 15.97 -13.94
CA GLU A 36 -11.02 16.06 -14.42
C GLU A 36 -12.03 15.51 -13.41
N LEU A 37 -11.57 14.78 -12.40
CA LEU A 37 -12.44 14.27 -11.33
C LEU A 37 -12.95 15.41 -10.45
N SER A 38 -14.15 15.24 -9.90
CA SER A 38 -14.64 16.14 -8.86
C SER A 38 -13.75 16.10 -7.62
N GLU A 39 -13.69 17.21 -6.88
CA GLU A 39 -12.90 17.33 -5.65
C GLU A 39 -13.18 16.19 -4.66
N TYR A 40 -14.43 15.75 -4.56
CA TYR A 40 -14.82 14.62 -3.72
C TYR A 40 -14.09 13.32 -4.10
N HIS A 41 -14.03 12.98 -5.39
CA HIS A 41 -13.34 11.78 -5.85
C HIS A 41 -11.82 11.89 -5.69
N GLN A 42 -11.26 13.07 -5.95
CA GLN A 42 -9.84 13.35 -5.70
C GLN A 42 -9.48 13.13 -4.22
N GLN A 43 -10.31 13.64 -3.30
CA GLN A 43 -10.12 13.44 -1.87
C GLN A 43 -10.22 11.96 -1.45
N LEU A 44 -11.15 11.19 -2.04
CA LEU A 44 -11.26 9.76 -1.78
C LEU A 44 -10.00 9.01 -2.24
N ILE A 45 -9.48 9.33 -3.43
CA ILE A 45 -8.26 8.74 -3.95
C ILE A 45 -7.06 9.08 -3.07
N GLN A 46 -6.93 10.33 -2.62
CA GLN A 46 -5.86 10.73 -1.70
C GLN A 46 -5.96 10.00 -0.36
N LYS A 47 -7.18 9.79 0.18
CA LYS A 47 -7.38 8.97 1.38
C LYS A 47 -6.93 7.53 1.16
N GLN A 48 -7.28 6.94 0.01
CA GLN A 48 -6.86 5.60 -0.35
C GLN A 48 -5.33 5.49 -0.46
N TRP A 49 -4.68 6.46 -1.11
CA TRP A 49 -3.22 6.52 -1.23
C TRP A 49 -2.55 6.55 0.15
N ARG A 50 -3.02 7.42 1.06
CA ARG A 50 -2.49 7.51 2.44
C ARG A 50 -2.68 6.22 3.23
N ALA A 51 -3.85 5.58 3.09
CA ALA A 51 -4.13 4.32 3.77
C ALA A 51 -3.19 3.20 3.30
N MET A 52 -2.92 3.13 1.99
CA MET A 52 -2.01 2.14 1.41
C MET A 52 -0.56 2.38 1.83
N ASP A 53 -0.06 3.63 1.81
CA ASP A 53 1.28 3.96 2.32
C ASP A 53 1.42 3.59 3.81
N SER A 54 0.43 3.96 4.63
CA SER A 54 0.41 3.61 6.06
C SER A 54 0.41 2.09 6.27
N TYR A 55 -0.35 1.35 5.47
CA TYR A 55 -0.41 -0.10 5.60
C TYR A 55 0.92 -0.77 5.25
N ILE A 56 1.59 -0.32 4.17
CA ILE A 56 2.93 -0.79 3.81
C ILE A 56 3.93 -0.56 4.95
N ARG A 57 3.87 0.59 5.63
CA ARG A 57 4.73 0.87 6.80
C ARG A 57 4.48 -0.09 7.95
N VAL A 58 3.22 -0.43 8.22
CA VAL A 58 2.85 -1.41 9.26
C VAL A 58 3.35 -2.81 8.89
N LEU A 59 3.18 -3.24 7.63
CA LEU A 59 3.71 -4.53 7.16
C LEU A 59 5.23 -4.60 7.34
N ASN A 60 5.95 -3.56 6.92
CA ASN A 60 7.39 -3.47 7.09
C ASN A 60 7.80 -3.54 8.57
N SER A 61 7.18 -2.75 9.44
CA SER A 61 7.46 -2.79 10.88
C SER A 61 7.22 -4.18 11.48
N ARG A 62 6.19 -4.89 11.00
CA ARG A 62 5.90 -6.24 11.49
C ARG A 62 6.90 -7.28 10.97
N MET A 63 7.41 -7.12 9.76
CA MET A 63 8.48 -7.95 9.22
C MET A 63 9.78 -7.74 10.01
N ASP A 64 10.12 -6.48 10.32
CA ASP A 64 11.27 -6.15 11.17
C ASP A 64 11.14 -6.83 12.55
N ASP A 65 9.96 -6.81 13.18
CA ASP A 65 9.70 -7.50 14.46
C ASP A 65 9.86 -9.03 14.41
N LEU A 66 9.79 -9.65 13.21
CA LEU A 66 9.89 -11.10 13.04
C LEU A 66 11.31 -11.57 12.70
N GLU A 67 12.16 -10.66 12.20
CA GLU A 67 13.58 -10.91 11.95
C GLU A 67 14.45 -10.85 13.21
N TRP A 68 13.97 -10.18 14.28
CA TRP A 68 14.64 -10.00 15.58
C TRP A 68 13.99 -10.82 16.71
#